data_AF-A0A4U1D161-F1
#
_entry.id   AF-A0A4U1D161-F1
#
_cell.length_a   1.000
_cell.length_b   1.000
_cell.length_c   1.000
_cell.angle_alpha   90.00
_cell.angle_beta   90.00
_cell.angle_gamma   90.00
#
_symmetry.space_group_name_H-M   'P 1'
#
loop_
_entity.id
_entity.type
_entity.pdbx_description
1 polymer ?
#
loop_
_entity_poly.entity_id
_entity_poly.type
_entity_poly.pdbx_seq_one_letter_code
_entity_poly.pdbx_strand_id
1 'polypeptide(L)' 'MKIFRITWYAVVEDDSVLEGRSLISAETQENAISELISKKANEYRLKPYMVKIQSIFEI' A
#
# COMPACT_ATOMS: atom_id res chain seq x y z
N MET A 1 12.42 -9.45 -10.81
CA MET A 1 12.20 -8.53 -9.66
C MET A 1 12.54 -7.10 -10.03
N LYS A 2 11.57 -6.21 -9.84
CA LYS A 2 11.63 -4.76 -10.02
C LYS A 2 11.30 -4.08 -8.70
N ILE A 3 11.74 -2.83 -8.51
CA ILE A 3 11.39 -2.06 -7.31
C ILE A 3 10.27 -1.09 -7.67
N PHE A 4 9.24 -1.05 -6.85
CA PHE A 4 8.11 -0.13 -7.00
C PHE A 4 8.05 0.82 -5.81
N ARG A 5 8.01 2.12 -6.08
CA ARG A 5 7.66 3.13 -5.09
C ARG A 5 6.18 3.40 -5.13
N ILE A 6 5.52 3.15 -4.01
CA ILE A 6 4.07 3.25 -3.88
C ILE A 6 3.74 4.27 -2.79
N THR A 7 2.88 5.24 -3.12
CA THR A 7 2.26 6.16 -2.15
C THR A 7 0.86 5.65 -1.84
N TRP A 8 0.49 5.60 -0.57
CA TRP A 8 -0.77 5.02 -0.11
C TRP A 8 -1.36 5.83 1.06
N TYR A 9 -2.66 5.68 1.25
CA TYR A 9 -3.35 6.16 2.45
C TYR A 9 -4.44 5.17 2.87
N ALA A 10 -4.93 5.30 4.10
CA ALA A 10 -6.07 4.60 4.62
C ALA A 10 -6.85 5.52 5.57
N VAL A 11 -8.17 5.52 5.42
CA VAL A 11 -9.09 6.21 6.34
C VAL A 11 -9.56 5.19 7.36
N VAL A 12 -9.36 5.47 8.65
CA VAL A 12 -9.76 4.60 9.75
C VAL A 12 -11.06 5.09 10.40
N GLU A 13 -11.65 4.29 11.31
CA GLU A 13 -13.02 4.51 11.80
C GLU A 13 -13.23 5.81 12.59
N ASP A 14 -12.16 6.42 13.11
CA ASP A 14 -12.20 7.69 13.84
C ASP A 14 -11.94 8.91 12.94
N ASP A 15 -12.11 8.75 11.62
CA ASP A 15 -11.80 9.71 10.56
C ASP A 15 -10.32 10.13 10.48
N SER A 16 -9.42 9.47 11.23
CA SER A 16 -7.99 9.67 11.07
C SER A 16 -7.50 9.10 9.73
N VAL A 17 -6.45 9.71 9.20
CA VAL A 17 -5.81 9.26 7.96
C VAL A 17 -4.42 8.74 8.28
N LEU A 18 -4.16 7.49 7.90
CA LEU A 18 -2.82 6.92 7.84
C LEU A 18 -2.32 7.06 6.41
N GLU A 19 -1.14 7.62 6.21
CA GLU A 19 -0.56 7.77 4.88
C GLU A 19 0.93 7.45 4.89
N GLY A 20 1.45 7.06 3.73
CA GLY A 20 2.85 6.68 3.65
C GLY A 20 3.35 6.41 2.25
N ARG A 21 4.66 6.16 2.20
CA ARG A 21 5.38 5.71 1.02
C ARG A 21 6.09 4.41 1.35
N SER A 22 6.06 3.48 0.41
CA SER A 22 6.68 2.16 0.55
C SER A 22 7.49 1.83 -0.69
N LEU A 23 8.59 1.12 -0.50
CA LEU A 23 9.32 0.45 -1.57
C LEU A 23 9.00 -1.05 -1.49
N ILE A 24 8.49 -1.61 -2.59
CA ILE A 24 8.10 -3.02 -2.70
C ILE A 24 8.86 -3.63 -3.86
N SER A 25 9.47 -4.79 -3.65
CA SER A 25 10.14 -5.53 -4.72
C SER A 25 9.20 -6.61 -5.24
N ALA A 26 8.78 -6.52 -6.50
CA ALA A 26 7.83 -7.46 -7.10
C ALA A 26 8.11 -7.68 -8.59
N GLU A 27 7.44 -8.67 -9.20
CA GLU A 27 7.55 -8.91 -10.65
C GLU A 27 6.66 -7.99 -11.49
N THR A 28 5.49 -7.62 -10.96
CA THR A 28 4.51 -6.77 -11.63
C THR A 28 3.97 -5.70 -10.68
N GLN A 29 3.33 -4.67 -11.24
CA GLN A 29 2.68 -3.63 -10.44
C GLN A 29 1.54 -4.21 -9.59
N GLU A 30 0.76 -5.15 -10.11
CA GLU A 30 -0.33 -5.82 -9.40
C GLU A 30 0.19 -6.59 -8.19
N ASN A 31 1.31 -7.31 -8.35
CA ASN A 31 1.96 -8.03 -7.25
C ASN A 31 2.43 -7.05 -6.17
N ALA A 32 3.03 -5.93 -6.56
CA ALA A 32 3.49 -4.90 -5.63
C ALA A 32 2.34 -4.26 -4.83
N ILE A 33 1.22 -3.99 -5.51
CA ILE A 33 0.01 -3.44 -4.88
C ILE A 33 -0.58 -4.44 -3.89
N SER A 34 -0.74 -5.71 -4.30
CA SER A 34 -1.30 -6.77 -3.45
C SER A 34 -0.47 -6.98 -2.19
N GLU A 35 0.87 -7.04 -2.35
CA GLU A 35 1.79 -7.17 -1.22
C GLU A 35 1.69 -5.97 -0.27
N LEU A 36 1.68 -4.75 -0.81
CA LEU A 36 1.55 -3.55 0.02
C LEU A 36 0.24 -3.52 0.80
N ILE A 37 -0.89 -3.77 0.13
CA ILE A 37 -2.20 -3.76 0.75
C ILE A 37 -2.25 -4.80 1.87
N SER A 38 -1.80 -6.03 1.61
CA SER A 38 -1.77 -7.09 2.61
C SER A 38 -0.91 -6.71 3.82
N LYS A 39 0.30 -6.19 3.58
CA LYS A 39 1.24 -5.78 4.62
C LYS A 39 0.69 -4.64 5.48
N LYS A 40 0.16 -3.58 4.86
CA LYS A 40 -0.35 -2.41 5.56
C LYS A 40 -1.69 -2.67 6.25
N ALA A 41 -2.55 -3.47 5.64
CA ALA A 41 -3.76 -3.96 6.30
C ALA A 41 -3.42 -4.75 7.57
N ASN A 42 -2.41 -5.62 7.53
CA ASN A 42 -1.97 -6.35 8.71
C ASN A 42 -1.32 -5.44 9.78
N GLU A 43 -0.36 -4.60 9.37
CA GLU A 43 0.40 -3.69 10.25
C GLU A 43 -0.53 -2.77 11.06
N TYR A 44 -1.56 -2.21 10.43
CA TYR A 44 -2.50 -1.28 11.05
C TYR A 44 -3.84 -1.91 11.45
N ARG A 45 -3.96 -3.25 11.35
CA ARG A 45 -5.20 -4.00 11.64
C ARG A 45 -6.44 -3.47 10.90
N LEU A 46 -6.25 -3.12 9.62
CA LEU A 46 -7.29 -2.60 8.74
C LEU A 46 -7.82 -3.69 7.82
N LYS A 47 -9.01 -3.44 7.26
CA LYS A 47 -9.51 -4.26 6.15
C LYS A 47 -8.77 -3.86 4.86
N PRO A 48 -8.39 -4.80 3.97
CA PRO A 48 -7.63 -4.52 2.75
C PRO A 48 -8.20 -3.39 1.88
N TYR A 49 -9.54 -3.31 1.77
CA TYR A 49 -10.20 -2.28 0.96
C TYR A 49 -10.04 -0.85 1.50
N MET A 50 -9.62 -0.69 2.77
CA MET A 50 -9.36 0.60 3.40
C MET A 50 -8.02 1.19 2.97
N VAL A 51 -7.08 0.36 2.52
CA VAL A 51 -5.78 0.82 1.99
C VAL A 51 -5.95 1.20 0.52
N LYS A 52 -5.68 2.46 0.20
CA LYS A 52 -5.81 3.04 -1.14
C LYS A 52 -4.45 3.42 -1.69
N ILE A 53 -4.21 3.05 -2.94
CA ILE A 53 -3.01 3.43 -3.68
C ILE A 53 -3.24 4.79 -4.33
N GLN A 54 -2.40 5.77 -4.01
CA GLN A 54 -2.40 7.08 -4.67
C GLN A 54 -1.56 7.06 -5.95
N SER A 55 -0.39 6.43 -5.89
CA SER A 55 0.53 6.38 -7.03
C SER A 55 1.48 5.19 -6.93
N ILE A 56 1.88 4.63 -8.06
CA ILE A 56 2.89 3.58 -8.16
C ILE A 56 3.84 3.87 -9.32
N PHE A 57 5.15 3.76 -9.08
CA PHE A 57 6.19 3.94 -10.08
C PHE A 57 7.24 2.84 -9.95
N GLU A 58 7.62 2.23 -11.07
CA GLU A 58 8.81 1.39 -11.14
C GLU A 58 10.06 2.29 -11.06
N ILE A 59 11.06 1.86 -10.28
CA ILE A 59 12.36 2.52 -10.10
C ILE A 59 13.46 1.60 -10.64
#